data_AF-A0A7C5IA26-F1
#
_entry.id   AF-A0A7C5IA26-F1
#
_cell.length_a   1.000
_cell.length_b   1.000
_cell.length_c   1.000
_cell.angle_alpha   90.00
_cell.angle_beta   90.00
_cell.angle_gamma   90.00
#
_symmetry.space_group_name_H-M   'P 1'
#
loop_
_entity.id
_entity.type
_entity.pdbx_description
1 polymer ?
#
loop_
_entity_poly.entity_id
_entity_poly.type
_entity_poly.pdbx_seq_one_letter_code
_entity_poly.pdbx_strand_id
1 'polypeptide(L)'
;MATVQESPKQAAEAAMKELAQRDAGLLRKVLARGGLVGAVLAAHGAASGVLCLIVFAEPFPYPVMYPLMGLLAFLFLAIRFTALAAGRLFSAGALLLFNIALTAFWCFILVDQIPGRVVVVSNGQVWRGDLHLLWVPVGLYGVSMALLLTHAITRRRRPA
;
A
#
# COMPACT_ATOMS: atom_id res chain seq x y z
N MET A 1 -20.83 15.84 -41.79
CA MET A 1 -20.72 15.27 -40.43
C MET A 1 -19.71 16.11 -39.67
N ALA A 2 -20.16 16.93 -38.72
CA ALA A 2 -19.26 17.72 -37.89
C ALA A 2 -18.63 16.79 -36.83
N THR A 3 -17.31 16.65 -36.85
CA THR A 3 -16.55 16.04 -35.75
C THR A 3 -16.72 16.92 -34.53
N VAL A 4 -17.46 16.45 -33.53
CA VAL A 4 -17.53 17.11 -32.21
C VAL A 4 -16.11 17.15 -31.68
N GLN A 5 -15.50 18.34 -31.67
CA GLN A 5 -14.21 18.57 -31.03
C GLN A 5 -14.42 18.34 -29.53
N GLU A 6 -13.95 17.19 -29.04
CA GLU A 6 -13.94 16.92 -27.61
C GLU A 6 -13.16 18.03 -26.90
N SER A 7 -13.74 18.57 -25.83
CA SER A 7 -13.05 19.55 -25.00
C SER A 7 -11.72 18.95 -24.52
N PRO A 8 -10.62 19.72 -24.43
CA PRO A 8 -9.33 19.24 -23.92
C PRO A 8 -9.45 18.52 -22.57
N LYS A 9 -10.44 18.91 -21.74
CA LYS A 9 -10.75 18.25 -20.47
C LYS A 9 -11.33 16.85 -20.66
N GLN A 10 -12.25 16.66 -21.62
CA GLN A 10 -12.86 15.37 -21.93
C GLN A 10 -11.84 14.40 -22.53
N ALA A 11 -10.98 14.89 -23.43
CA ALA A 11 -9.88 14.10 -23.99
C ALA A 11 -8.87 13.67 -22.90
N ALA A 12 -8.54 14.57 -21.97
CA ALA A 12 -7.66 14.25 -20.83
C ALA A 12 -8.30 13.24 -19.86
N GLU A 13 -9.58 13.38 -19.54
CA GLU A 13 -10.32 12.41 -18.72
C GLU A 13 -10.39 11.02 -19.37
N ALA A 14 -10.65 10.96 -20.68
CA ALA A 14 -10.66 9.71 -21.43
C ALA A 14 -9.27 9.04 -21.45
N ALA A 15 -8.21 9.80 -21.72
CA ALA A 15 -6.84 9.29 -21.70
C ALA A 15 -6.41 8.79 -20.31
N MET A 16 -6.78 9.51 -19.24
CA MET A 16 -6.53 9.07 -17.87
C MET A 16 -7.30 7.80 -17.51
N LYS A 17 -8.55 7.68 -17.96
CA LYS A 17 -9.36 6.49 -17.75
C LYS A 17 -8.78 5.28 -18.49
N GLU A 18 -8.34 5.45 -19.72
CA GLU A 18 -7.69 4.40 -20.51
C GLU A 18 -6.38 3.95 -19.86
N LEU A 19 -5.54 4.90 -19.43
CA LEU A 19 -4.30 4.62 -18.71
C LEU A 19 -4.58 3.82 -17.42
N ALA A 20 -5.53 4.28 -16.60
CA ALA A 20 -5.91 3.61 -15.37
C ALA A 20 -6.44 2.19 -15.61
N GLN A 21 -7.24 1.98 -16.67
CA GLN A 21 -7.72 0.65 -17.03
C GLN A 21 -6.59 -0.27 -17.51
N ARG A 22 -5.65 0.26 -18.30
CA ARG A 22 -4.48 -0.49 -18.77
C ARG A 22 -3.61 -0.93 -17.59
N ASP A 23 -3.32 -0.01 -16.69
CA ASP A 23 -2.51 -0.27 -15.50
C ASP A 23 -3.20 -1.25 -14.55
N ALA A 24 -4.52 -1.11 -14.35
CA ALA A 24 -5.31 -2.08 -13.59
C ALA A 24 -5.28 -3.49 -14.21
N GLY A 25 -5.35 -3.58 -15.55
CA GLY A 25 -5.24 -4.84 -16.28
C GLY A 25 -3.86 -5.50 -16.13
N LEU A 26 -2.79 -4.71 -16.17
CA LEU A 26 -1.42 -5.18 -15.93
C LEU A 26 -1.24 -5.65 -14.48
N LEU A 27 -1.69 -4.86 -13.52
CA LEU A 27 -1.68 -5.23 -12.10
C LEU A 27 -2.43 -6.54 -11.87
N ARG A 28 -3.64 -6.69 -12.41
CA ARG A 28 -4.42 -7.94 -12.27
C ARG A 28 -3.66 -9.15 -12.82
N LYS A 29 -3.00 -9.02 -13.97
CA LYS A 29 -2.19 -10.09 -14.56
C LYS A 29 -0.97 -10.44 -13.69
N VAL A 30 -0.29 -9.43 -13.15
CA VAL A 30 0.87 -9.62 -12.27
C VAL A 30 0.45 -10.28 -10.95
N LEU A 31 -0.64 -9.84 -10.35
CA LEU A 31 -1.15 -10.38 -9.09
C LEU A 31 -1.63 -11.83 -9.27
N ALA A 32 -2.36 -12.14 -10.35
CA ALA A 32 -2.86 -13.49 -10.62
C ALA A 32 -1.74 -14.50 -10.93
N ARG A 33 -0.69 -14.08 -11.66
CA ARG A 33 0.45 -14.94 -11.99
C ARG A 33 1.51 -14.99 -10.90
N GLY A 34 1.52 -14.01 -9.98
CA GLY A 34 2.52 -13.88 -8.94
C GLY A 34 2.35 -14.81 -7.74
N GLY A 35 1.26 -15.60 -7.68
CA GLY A 35 0.98 -16.51 -6.57
C GLY A 35 1.05 -15.79 -5.22
N LEU A 36 1.88 -16.31 -4.31
CA LEU A 36 2.06 -15.74 -2.98
C LEU A 36 2.67 -14.33 -3.00
N VAL A 37 3.54 -14.01 -3.98
CA VAL A 37 4.08 -12.64 -4.14
C VAL A 37 2.96 -11.67 -4.50
N GLY A 38 2.07 -12.08 -5.42
CA GLY A 38 0.88 -11.32 -5.78
C GLY A 38 -0.02 -11.08 -4.57
N ALA A 39 -0.26 -12.11 -3.75
CA ALA A 39 -1.06 -11.98 -2.54
C ALA A 39 -0.49 -10.97 -1.53
N VAL A 40 0.84 -10.98 -1.31
CA VAL A 40 1.51 -10.01 -0.43
C VAL A 40 1.32 -8.58 -0.96
N LEU A 41 1.59 -8.36 -2.26
CA LEU A 41 1.44 -7.04 -2.89
C LEU A 41 0.00 -6.55 -2.88
N ALA A 42 -0.97 -7.44 -3.11
CA ALA A 42 -2.39 -7.12 -3.06
C ALA A 42 -2.83 -6.73 -1.64
N ALA A 43 -2.44 -7.49 -0.62
CA ALA A 43 -2.77 -7.18 0.77
C ALA A 43 -2.19 -5.83 1.20
N HIS A 44 -0.92 -5.56 0.87
CA HIS A 44 -0.28 -4.27 1.14
C HIS A 44 -0.94 -3.12 0.39
N GLY A 45 -1.22 -3.30 -0.91
CA GLY A 45 -1.88 -2.30 -1.74
C GLY A 45 -3.28 -1.97 -1.22
N ALA A 46 -4.04 -2.99 -0.82
CA ALA A 46 -5.36 -2.82 -0.20
C ALA A 46 -5.27 -2.09 1.15
N ALA A 47 -4.30 -2.44 2.00
CA ALA A 47 -4.06 -1.75 3.27
C ALA A 47 -3.79 -0.26 3.05
N SER A 48 -2.86 0.07 2.15
CA SER A 48 -2.54 1.45 1.80
C SER A 48 -3.72 2.19 1.17
N GLY A 49 -4.48 1.53 0.28
CA GLY A 49 -5.65 2.12 -0.36
C GLY A 49 -6.77 2.45 0.63
N VAL A 50 -7.12 1.51 1.51
CA VAL A 50 -8.11 1.74 2.57
C VAL A 50 -7.63 2.83 3.52
N LEU A 51 -6.36 2.81 3.91
CA LEU A 51 -5.78 3.85 4.76
C LEU A 51 -5.89 5.23 4.12
N CYS A 52 -5.56 5.37 2.82
CA CYS A 52 -5.72 6.62 2.09
C CYS A 52 -7.16 7.14 2.15
N LEU A 53 -8.15 6.27 1.94
CA LEU A 53 -9.56 6.66 2.01
C LEU A 53 -9.92 7.21 3.40
N ILE A 54 -9.42 6.58 4.47
CA ILE A 54 -9.68 7.01 5.84
C ILE A 54 -9.01 8.36 6.12
N VAL A 55 -7.71 8.49 5.84
CA VAL A 55 -6.93 9.68 6.24
C VAL A 55 -7.30 10.94 5.47
N PHE A 56 -7.88 10.81 4.28
CA PHE A 56 -8.39 11.94 3.50
C PHE A 56 -9.88 12.21 3.74
N ALA A 57 -10.64 11.28 4.32
CA ALA A 57 -12.03 11.49 4.72
C ALA A 57 -12.15 12.09 6.13
N GLU A 58 -11.16 11.83 7.00
CA GLU A 58 -11.19 12.21 8.42
C GLU A 58 -10.10 13.24 8.76
N PRO A 59 -10.25 14.01 9.86
CA PRO A 59 -9.21 14.90 10.33
C PRO A 59 -7.95 14.11 10.75
N PHE A 60 -6.87 14.18 9.98
CA PHE A 60 -5.59 13.57 10.33
C PHE A 60 -4.47 14.60 10.40
N PRO A 61 -3.53 14.47 11.35
CA PRO A 61 -2.32 15.26 11.33
C PRO A 61 -1.44 14.79 10.17
N TYR A 62 -1.04 15.71 9.29
CA TYR A 62 -0.19 15.41 8.13
C TYR A 62 -0.71 14.24 7.26
N PRO A 63 -1.91 14.33 6.69
CA PRO A 63 -2.58 13.20 6.02
C PRO A 63 -1.76 12.64 4.84
N VAL A 64 -0.92 13.48 4.22
CA VAL A 64 -0.01 13.10 3.13
C VAL A 64 1.10 12.15 3.57
N MET A 65 1.50 12.14 4.85
CA MET A 65 2.54 11.22 5.33
C MET A 65 2.11 9.76 5.25
N TYR A 66 0.82 9.46 5.41
CA TYR A 66 0.29 8.10 5.41
C TYR A 66 0.41 7.39 4.05
N PRO A 67 -0.01 7.96 2.91
CA PRO A 67 0.24 7.37 1.60
C PRO A 67 1.74 7.25 1.29
N LEU A 68 2.56 8.23 1.71
CA LEU A 68 4.00 8.18 1.49
C LEU A 68 4.66 7.01 2.24
N MET A 69 4.27 6.79 3.50
CA MET A 69 4.75 5.64 4.28
C MET A 69 4.26 4.30 3.70
N GLY A 70 2.99 4.24 3.28
CA GLY A 70 2.44 3.07 2.60
C GLY A 70 3.18 2.74 1.30
N LEU A 71 3.52 3.75 0.50
CA LEU A 71 4.30 3.64 -0.73
C LEU A 71 5.75 3.23 -0.44
N LEU A 72 6.39 3.84 0.56
CA LEU A 72 7.75 3.50 0.95
C LEU A 72 7.88 2.01 1.31
N ALA A 73 6.99 1.52 2.18
CA ALA A 73 6.95 0.12 2.56
C ALA A 73 6.67 -0.80 1.34
N PHE A 74 5.81 -0.37 0.41
CA PHE A 74 5.57 -1.09 -0.83
C PHE A 74 6.83 -1.17 -1.72
N LEU A 75 7.60 -0.08 -1.82
CA LEU A 75 8.84 -0.05 -2.61
C LEU A 75 9.90 -0.99 -2.00
N PHE A 76 10.07 -1.00 -0.68
CA PHE A 76 10.96 -1.96 -0.03
C PHE A 76 10.56 -3.41 -0.29
N LEU A 77 9.25 -3.68 -0.31
CA LEU A 77 8.71 -4.98 -0.65
C LEU A 77 9.03 -5.36 -2.12
N ALA A 78 8.84 -4.43 -3.05
CA ALA A 78 9.15 -4.61 -4.47
C ALA A 78 10.65 -4.86 -4.72
N ILE A 79 11.52 -4.03 -4.12
CA ILE A 79 12.99 -4.16 -4.23
C ILE A 79 13.43 -5.53 -3.70
N ARG A 80 12.83 -6.02 -2.61
CA ARG A 80 13.11 -7.36 -2.09
C ARG A 80 12.81 -8.44 -3.12
N PHE A 81 11.64 -8.41 -3.76
CA PHE A 81 11.28 -9.41 -4.76
C PHE A 81 12.19 -9.33 -6.00
N THR A 82 12.61 -8.13 -6.41
CA THR A 82 13.63 -7.96 -7.45
C THR A 82 14.98 -8.56 -7.05
N ALA A 83 15.43 -8.34 -5.81
CA ALA A 83 16.67 -8.93 -5.29
C ALA A 83 16.59 -10.47 -5.24
N LEU A 84 15.43 -11.04 -4.88
CA LEU A 84 15.20 -12.48 -4.90
C LEU A 84 15.27 -13.05 -6.31
N ALA A 85 14.66 -12.37 -7.29
CA ALA A 85 14.68 -12.77 -8.69
C ALA A 85 16.10 -12.71 -9.27
N ALA A 86 16.92 -11.74 -8.82
CA ALA A 86 18.33 -11.62 -9.19
C ALA A 86 19.28 -12.56 -8.42
N GLY A 87 18.77 -13.51 -7.61
CA GLY A 87 19.59 -14.44 -6.84
C GLY A 87 20.34 -13.84 -5.64
N ARG A 88 20.09 -12.56 -5.31
CA ARG A 88 20.78 -11.84 -4.22
C ARG A 88 20.17 -12.17 -2.85
N LEU A 89 20.41 -13.39 -2.37
CA LEU A 89 19.75 -13.93 -1.17
C LEU A 89 20.03 -13.14 0.11
N PHE A 90 21.27 -12.67 0.31
CA PHE A 90 21.64 -11.89 1.49
C PHE A 90 20.87 -10.55 1.53
N SER A 91 20.91 -9.79 0.43
CA SER A 91 20.17 -8.53 0.30
C SER A 91 18.67 -8.73 0.49
N ALA A 92 18.10 -9.79 -0.09
CA ALA A 92 16.70 -10.11 0.10
C ALA A 92 16.34 -10.49 1.54
N GLY A 93 17.26 -11.11 2.28
CA GLY A 93 17.14 -11.39 3.71
C GLY A 93 17.17 -10.12 4.55
N ALA A 94 18.14 -9.23 4.31
CA ALA A 94 18.19 -7.93 4.98
C ALA A 94 16.93 -7.09 4.72
N LEU A 95 16.47 -7.06 3.47
CA LEU A 95 15.24 -6.36 3.08
C LEU A 95 13.98 -7.00 3.70
N LEU A 96 13.97 -8.31 3.95
CA LEU A 96 12.87 -8.96 4.68
C LEU A 96 12.77 -8.42 6.11
N LEU A 97 13.90 -8.39 6.83
CA LEU A 97 13.95 -7.89 8.20
C LEU A 97 13.54 -6.41 8.26
N PHE A 98 14.04 -5.61 7.32
CA PHE A 98 13.69 -4.20 7.25
C PHE A 98 12.21 -3.99 6.95
N ASN A 99 11.62 -4.74 6.01
CA ASN A 99 10.18 -4.68 5.74
C ASN A 99 9.34 -5.04 6.97
N ILE A 100 9.72 -6.08 7.71
CA ILE A 100 9.03 -6.50 8.94
C ILE A 100 9.08 -5.38 9.99
N ALA A 101 10.28 -4.85 10.25
CA ALA A 101 10.47 -3.79 11.23
C ALA A 101 9.70 -2.51 10.84
N LEU A 102 9.80 -2.09 9.58
CA LEU A 102 9.11 -0.90 9.07
C LEU A 102 7.60 -1.06 9.11
N THR A 103 7.07 -2.22 8.72
CA THR A 103 5.62 -2.47 8.72
C THR A 103 5.08 -2.59 10.15
N ALA A 104 5.84 -3.20 11.07
CA ALA A 104 5.48 -3.27 12.49
C ALA A 104 5.46 -1.87 13.13
N PHE A 105 6.50 -1.06 12.87
CA PHE A 105 6.56 0.34 13.29
C PHE A 105 5.37 1.14 12.74
N TRP A 106 5.03 0.93 11.46
CA TRP A 106 3.89 1.59 10.85
C TRP A 106 2.57 1.19 11.49
N CYS A 107 2.35 -0.11 11.75
CA CYS A 107 1.16 -0.58 12.45
C CYS A 107 1.06 0.02 13.86
N PHE A 108 2.18 0.13 14.58
CA PHE A 108 2.22 0.76 15.89
C PHE A 108 1.75 2.22 15.83
N ILE A 109 2.25 3.01 14.86
CA ILE A 109 1.77 4.38 14.64
C ILE A 109 0.27 4.39 14.37
N LEU A 110 -0.22 3.52 13.48
CA LEU A 110 -1.65 3.48 13.14
C LEU A 110 -2.53 3.13 14.34
N VAL A 111 -2.08 2.22 15.20
CA VAL A 111 -2.80 1.85 16.44
C VAL A 111 -2.84 3.03 17.40
N ASP A 112 -1.75 3.79 17.54
CA ASP A 112 -1.77 5.03 18.33
C ASP A 112 -2.75 6.06 17.76
N GLN A 113 -3.03 6.06 16.46
CA GLN A 113 -4.02 6.98 15.88
C GLN A 113 -5.49 6.60 16.15
N ILE A 114 -5.77 5.44 16.75
CA ILE A 114 -7.15 4.97 16.98
C ILE A 114 -7.88 5.80 18.04
N PRO A 115 -7.32 6.05 19.23
CA PRO A 115 -8.03 6.80 20.26
C PRO A 115 -8.28 8.26 19.83
N GLY A 116 -9.44 8.76 20.23
CA GLY A 116 -9.89 10.13 20.02
C GLY A 116 -8.92 11.13 20.64
N ARG A 117 -8.66 12.21 19.90
CA ARG A 117 -7.71 13.26 20.29
C ARG A 117 -8.00 14.57 19.56
N VAL A 118 -7.45 15.65 20.09
CA VAL A 118 -7.41 16.93 19.39
C VAL A 118 -6.39 16.84 18.25
N VAL A 119 -6.81 17.20 17.04
CA VAL A 119 -5.96 17.24 15.86
C VAL A 119 -5.85 18.69 15.36
N VAL A 120 -4.63 19.12 15.08
CA VAL A 120 -4.36 20.42 14.46
C VAL A 120 -4.50 20.26 12.95
N VAL A 121 -5.45 20.99 12.37
CA VAL A 121 -5.64 21.13 10.92
C VAL A 121 -5.41 22.58 10.50
N SER A 122 -5.35 22.86 9.20
CA SER A 122 -5.01 24.18 8.66
C SER A 122 -5.88 25.33 9.21
N ASN A 123 -7.11 25.04 9.61
CA ASN A 123 -8.10 26.03 10.03
C ASN A 123 -8.37 26.00 11.55
N GLY A 124 -7.52 25.34 12.35
CA GLY A 124 -7.63 25.31 13.80
C GLY A 124 -7.53 23.91 14.39
N GLN A 125 -8.03 23.77 15.62
CA GLN A 125 -8.05 22.50 16.34
C GLN A 125 -9.44 21.87 16.25
N VAL A 126 -9.49 20.59 15.87
CA VAL A 126 -10.73 19.83 15.79
C VAL A 126 -10.61 18.61 16.69
N TRP A 127 -11.65 18.35 17.49
CA TRP A 127 -11.76 17.10 18.23
C TRP A 127 -12.12 15.98 17.25
N ARG A 128 -11.29 14.95 17.20
CA ARG A 128 -11.56 13.74 16.42
C ARG A 128 -11.96 12.61 17.37
N GLY A 129 -13.08 11.95 17.07
CA GLY A 129 -13.51 10.75 17.79
C GLY A 129 -12.59 9.55 17.55
N ASP A 130 -12.94 8.43 18.17
CA ASP A 130 -12.22 7.17 17.96
C ASP A 130 -12.34 6.70 16.50
N LEU A 131 -11.23 6.28 15.91
CA LEU A 131 -11.16 5.80 14.53
C LEU A 131 -10.90 4.30 14.47
N HIS A 132 -11.83 3.50 14.98
CA HIS A 132 -11.74 2.03 14.94
C HIS A 132 -11.58 1.46 13.53
N LEU A 133 -11.98 2.19 12.49
CA LEU A 133 -11.81 1.76 11.10
C LEU A 133 -10.32 1.58 10.72
N LEU A 134 -9.39 2.21 11.44
CA LEU A 134 -7.94 1.98 11.26
C LEU A 134 -7.50 0.55 11.59
N TRP A 135 -8.30 -0.24 12.31
CA TRP A 135 -8.01 -1.67 12.48
C TRP A 135 -8.02 -2.44 11.16
N VAL A 136 -8.77 -1.98 10.16
CA VAL A 136 -8.81 -2.62 8.83
C VAL A 136 -7.45 -2.56 8.13
N PRO A 137 -6.84 -1.38 7.88
CA PRO A 137 -5.50 -1.32 7.28
C PRO A 137 -4.43 -1.96 8.17
N VAL A 138 -4.51 -1.86 9.51
CA VAL A 138 -3.59 -2.56 10.43
C VAL A 138 -3.66 -4.07 10.22
N GLY A 139 -4.87 -4.64 10.17
CA GLY A 139 -5.08 -6.06 9.91
C GLY A 139 -4.55 -6.50 8.54
N LEU A 140 -4.79 -5.70 7.50
CA LEU A 140 -4.29 -5.99 6.15
C LEU A 140 -2.76 -5.92 6.04
N TYR A 141 -2.10 -4.96 6.71
CA TYR A 141 -0.65 -4.95 6.85
C TYR A 141 -0.13 -6.19 7.61
N GLY A 142 -0.83 -6.60 8.67
CA GLY A 142 -0.54 -7.84 9.39
C GLY A 142 -0.64 -9.08 8.49
N VAL A 143 -1.68 -9.18 7.66
CA VAL A 143 -1.83 -10.24 6.65
C VAL A 143 -0.69 -10.20 5.63
N SER A 144 -0.34 -9.02 5.13
CA SER A 144 0.81 -8.84 4.23
C SER A 144 2.11 -9.36 4.85
N MET A 145 2.39 -9.02 6.11
CA MET A 145 3.55 -9.53 6.85
C MET A 145 3.52 -11.06 7.01
N ALA A 146 2.37 -11.64 7.38
CA ALA A 146 2.24 -13.08 7.52
C ALA A 146 2.52 -13.81 6.21
N LEU A 147 1.93 -13.35 5.10
CA LEU A 147 2.16 -13.91 3.76
C LEU A 147 3.63 -13.76 3.33
N LEU A 148 4.27 -12.64 3.66
CA LEU A 148 5.68 -12.38 3.37
C LEU A 148 6.60 -13.36 4.11
N LEU A 149 6.30 -13.64 5.37
CA LEU A 149 7.00 -14.65 6.18
C LEU A 149 6.77 -16.06 5.64
N THR A 150 5.52 -16.43 5.32
CA THR A 150 5.19 -17.70 4.68
C THR A 150 5.96 -17.88 3.39
N HIS A 151 6.07 -16.85 2.56
CA HIS A 151 6.87 -16.87 1.33
C HIS A 151 8.35 -17.13 1.60
N ALA A 152 8.91 -16.48 2.62
CA ALA A 152 10.31 -16.69 2.98
C ALA A 152 10.59 -18.13 3.42
N ILE A 153 9.66 -18.73 4.19
CA ILE A 153 9.78 -20.10 4.70
C ILE A 153 9.63 -21.13 3.57
N THR A 154 8.61 -20.98 2.72
CA THR A 154 8.34 -21.95 1.64
C THR A 154 9.45 -21.97 0.59
N ARG A 155 10.05 -20.82 0.27
CA ARG A 155 11.19 -20.73 -0.66
C ARG A 155 12.44 -21.43 -0.12
N ARG A 156 12.71 -21.38 1.19
CA ARG A 156 13.84 -22.13 1.78
C ARG A 156 13.71 -23.65 1.60
N ARG A 157 12.48 -24.17 1.54
CA ARG A 157 12.21 -25.61 1.37
C ARG A 157 12.27 -26.08 -0.09
N ARG A 158 12.27 -25.15 -1.04
CA ARG A 158 12.41 -25.42 -2.48
C ARG A 158 13.53 -24.55 -3.03
N PRO A 159 14.81 -24.88 -2.75
CA PRO A 159 15.90 -24.31 -3.53
C PRO A 159 15.64 -24.66 -5.01
N ALA A 160 15.85 -23.67 -5.88
CA ALA A 160 15.72 -23.84 -7.32
C ALA A 160 16.73 -24.86 -7.85
#